data_AF-A0A921AFT2-F1
#
_entry.id   AF-A0A921AFT2-F1
#
_cell.length_a   1.000
_cell.length_b   1.000
_cell.length_c   1.000
_cell.angle_alpha   90.00
_cell.angle_beta   90.00
_cell.angle_gamma   90.00
#
_symmetry.space_group_name_H-M   'P 1'
#
loop_
_entity.id
_entity.type
_entity.pdbx_description
1 polymer ?
#
loop_
_entity_poly.entity_id
_entity_poly.type
_entity_poly.pdbx_seq_one_letter_code
_entity_poly.pdbx_strand_id
1 'polypeptide(L)'
;MLNVFKKSLFYIGATAAIFAGGVASAAADIDVSIGKTGIEQVVPGGTITYTLNISNLGNNMVVGGSIKDMISNKNIDLLSTSFLYDNQGDYCSVVEDPDPLVALFEGSYIYCDLANIEVGTSRIITYVVPVKNNAVVGEEIKNFATISVDGENNENKNDNRANTSTEIVSSVNVAESDISLTKFVNKSTIQSGETLEYTLIYKNTGSLNAENVVI
;
A
#
# COMPACT_ATOMS: atom_id res chain seq x y z
N MET A 1 23.59 -70.36 60.58
CA MET A 1 22.37 -69.63 60.15
C MET A 1 22.70 -68.89 58.86
N LEU A 2 21.82 -69.08 57.86
CA LEU A 2 21.52 -68.24 56.69
C LEU A 2 22.59 -67.95 55.62
N ASN A 3 22.45 -68.67 54.49
CA ASN A 3 22.73 -68.23 53.13
C ASN A 3 21.93 -66.95 52.77
N VAL A 4 22.56 -65.99 52.08
CA VAL A 4 21.85 -65.14 51.10
C VAL A 4 22.78 -64.83 49.92
N PHE A 5 22.44 -65.39 48.75
CA PHE A 5 22.88 -64.95 47.43
C PHE A 5 22.31 -63.55 47.11
N LYS A 6 23.11 -62.64 46.52
CA LYS A 6 22.56 -61.57 45.66
C LYS A 6 23.49 -61.26 44.48
N LYS A 7 23.14 -61.89 43.35
CA LYS A 7 22.93 -61.35 41.99
C LYS A 7 23.81 -60.17 41.54
N SER A 8 24.61 -60.44 40.49
CA SER A 8 25.24 -59.46 39.60
C SER A 8 24.22 -58.49 38.98
N LEU A 9 24.58 -57.22 38.89
CA LEU A 9 23.97 -56.26 37.97
C LEU A 9 25.06 -55.33 37.42
N PHE A 10 25.44 -55.54 36.17
CA PHE A 10 26.20 -54.60 35.36
C PHE A 10 25.37 -53.31 35.22
N TYR A 11 25.84 -52.19 35.78
CA TYR A 11 25.37 -50.87 35.39
C TYR A 11 26.35 -50.31 34.36
N ILE A 12 25.98 -50.41 33.08
CA ILE A 12 26.52 -49.55 32.03
C ILE A 12 25.93 -48.18 32.31
N GLY A 13 26.73 -47.26 32.84
CA GLY A 13 26.32 -45.87 33.00
C GLY A 13 26.16 -45.23 31.63
N ALA A 14 24.97 -45.32 31.03
CA ALA A 14 24.57 -44.44 29.96
C ALA A 14 24.34 -43.06 30.58
N THR A 15 25.30 -42.16 30.43
CA THR A 15 25.09 -40.73 30.63
C THR A 15 24.06 -40.28 29.60
N ALA A 16 22.80 -40.16 30.03
CA ALA A 16 21.81 -39.42 29.27
C ALA A 16 22.27 -37.96 29.24
N ALA A 17 22.80 -37.53 28.09
CA ALA A 17 22.96 -36.11 27.82
C ALA A 17 21.56 -35.51 27.78
N ILE A 18 21.20 -34.76 28.82
CA ILE A 18 20.06 -33.85 28.77
C ILE A 18 20.48 -32.75 27.79
N PHE A 19 20.09 -32.87 26.52
CA PHE A 19 20.02 -31.71 25.66
C PHE A 19 18.92 -30.84 26.25
N ALA A 20 19.30 -29.86 27.06
CA ALA A 20 18.48 -28.67 27.26
C ALA A 20 18.38 -28.03 25.88
N GLY A 21 17.33 -28.39 25.14
CA GLY A 21 16.92 -27.69 23.93
C GLY A 21 16.51 -26.30 24.36
N GLY A 22 17.50 -25.43 24.56
CA GLY A 22 17.27 -23.99 24.62
C GLY A 22 16.64 -23.63 23.29
N VAL A 23 15.34 -23.33 23.31
CA VAL A 23 14.76 -22.55 22.22
C VAL A 23 15.52 -21.22 22.26
N ALA A 24 16.38 -20.99 21.27
CA ALA A 24 16.90 -19.66 21.05
C ALA A 24 15.67 -18.80 20.80
N SER A 25 15.32 -17.94 21.76
CA SER A 25 14.36 -16.88 21.50
C SER A 25 14.96 -16.05 20.38
N ALA A 26 14.21 -15.82 19.30
CA ALA A 26 14.62 -14.84 18.30
C ALA A 26 14.90 -13.51 19.04
N ALA A 27 15.99 -12.84 18.67
CA ALA A 27 16.26 -11.51 19.20
C ALA A 27 15.09 -10.60 18.80
N ALA A 28 14.72 -9.68 19.69
CA ALA A 28 13.67 -8.71 19.40
C ALA A 28 14.14 -7.82 18.24
N ASP A 29 13.38 -7.84 17.16
CA ASP A 29 13.66 -7.16 15.89
C ASP A 29 12.43 -6.34 15.48
N ILE A 30 12.68 -5.09 15.09
CA ILE A 30 11.67 -4.15 14.63
C ILE A 30 11.96 -3.87 13.16
N ASP A 31 11.24 -4.56 12.28
CA ASP A 31 11.32 -4.33 10.83
C ASP A 31 10.03 -3.67 10.34
N VAL A 32 10.16 -2.54 9.67
CA VAL A 32 9.01 -1.82 9.11
C VAL A 32 9.21 -1.61 7.63
N SER A 33 8.11 -1.71 6.89
CA SER A 33 8.11 -1.40 5.46
C SER A 33 7.06 -0.35 5.17
N ILE A 34 7.33 0.48 4.16
CA ILE A 34 6.36 1.42 3.61
C ILE A 34 6.18 1.14 2.12
N GLY A 35 4.92 0.99 1.71
CA GLY A 35 4.48 1.02 0.32
C GLY A 35 3.75 2.32 0.04
N LYS A 36 3.80 2.78 -1.21
CA LYS A 36 3.16 4.03 -1.62
C LYS A 36 2.52 3.89 -2.99
N THR A 37 1.28 4.35 -3.11
CA THR A 37 0.54 4.37 -4.37
C THR A 37 -0.10 5.75 -4.59
N GLY A 38 -0.40 6.03 -5.85
CA GLY A 38 -1.15 7.20 -6.31
C GLY A 38 -1.68 6.94 -7.72
N ILE A 39 -2.50 7.84 -8.24
CA ILE A 39 -2.93 7.76 -9.65
C ILE A 39 -1.74 8.02 -10.59
N GLU A 40 -1.72 7.37 -11.74
CA GLU A 40 -0.62 7.51 -12.73
C GLU A 40 -0.71 8.82 -13.51
N GLN A 41 -1.92 9.30 -13.77
CA GLN A 41 -2.17 10.50 -14.57
C GLN A 41 -3.17 11.43 -13.88
N VAL A 42 -2.93 12.73 -14.02
CA VAL A 42 -3.82 13.77 -13.49
C VAL A 42 -3.88 14.95 -14.45
N VAL A 43 -5.03 15.64 -14.48
CA VAL A 43 -5.17 16.90 -15.22
C VAL A 43 -4.96 18.10 -14.30
N PRO A 44 -4.55 19.28 -14.82
CA PRO A 44 -4.57 20.52 -14.04
C PRO A 44 -5.93 20.77 -13.39
N GLY A 45 -5.94 21.15 -12.11
CA GLY A 45 -7.16 21.32 -11.32
C GLY A 45 -7.76 20.02 -10.75
N GLY A 46 -7.20 18.85 -11.12
CA GLY A 46 -7.56 17.57 -10.53
C GLY A 46 -7.03 17.38 -9.11
N THR A 47 -7.19 16.17 -8.59
CA THR A 47 -6.63 15.78 -7.29
C THR A 47 -5.89 14.46 -7.42
N ILE A 48 -4.86 14.27 -6.60
CA ILE A 48 -4.16 13.00 -6.46
C ILE A 48 -4.46 12.44 -5.08
N THR A 49 -5.04 11.24 -5.03
CA THR A 49 -5.16 10.49 -3.77
C THR A 49 -3.92 9.61 -3.63
N TYR A 50 -3.16 9.81 -2.55
CA TYR A 50 -2.04 8.96 -2.20
C TYR A 50 -2.41 8.03 -1.07
N THR A 51 -1.94 6.78 -1.15
CA THR A 51 -2.07 5.79 -0.08
C THR A 51 -0.68 5.33 0.34
N LEU A 52 -0.41 5.40 1.64
CA LEU A 52 0.76 4.80 2.28
C LEU A 52 0.32 3.53 3.00
N ASN A 53 1.00 2.42 2.75
CA ASN A 53 0.78 1.16 3.45
C ASN A 53 2.01 0.83 4.28
N ILE A 54 1.88 0.89 5.60
CA ILE A 54 2.98 0.67 6.55
C ILE A 54 2.77 -0.70 7.18
N SER A 55 3.78 -1.57 7.18
CA SER A 55 3.67 -2.90 7.79
C SER A 55 4.81 -3.16 8.77
N ASN A 56 4.50 -3.80 9.89
CA ASN A 56 5.49 -4.34 10.82
C ASN A 56 5.82 -5.78 10.43
N LEU A 57 6.98 -5.97 9.80
CA LEU A 57 7.51 -7.24 9.34
C LEU A 57 8.39 -7.94 10.39
N GLY A 58 8.76 -7.21 11.45
CA GLY A 58 9.58 -7.71 12.54
C GLY A 58 8.83 -8.65 13.47
N ASN A 59 9.50 -9.08 14.52
CA ASN A 59 8.92 -9.97 15.54
C ASN A 59 8.55 -9.22 16.85
N ASN A 60 8.76 -7.91 16.89
CA ASN A 60 8.45 -7.05 18.02
C ASN A 60 7.51 -5.90 17.62
N MET A 61 6.70 -5.43 18.57
CA MET A 61 5.79 -4.31 18.32
C MET A 61 6.58 -3.04 18.04
N VAL A 62 6.16 -2.28 17.02
CA VAL A 62 6.65 -0.93 16.76
C VAL A 62 5.93 0.03 17.68
N VAL A 63 6.68 0.76 18.51
CA VAL A 63 6.13 1.76 19.44
C VAL A 63 6.36 3.14 18.87
N GLY A 64 5.30 3.72 18.30
CA GLY A 64 5.35 5.00 17.61
C GLY A 64 6.24 5.01 16.37
N GLY A 65 6.38 6.20 15.79
CA GLY A 65 7.18 6.43 14.61
C GLY A 65 6.71 7.68 13.89
N SER A 66 7.45 8.07 12.86
CA SER A 66 7.09 9.19 12.01
C SER A 66 7.28 8.88 10.55
N ILE A 67 6.46 9.50 9.71
CA ILE A 67 6.62 9.51 8.26
C ILE A 67 6.94 10.93 7.84
N LYS A 68 7.98 11.09 7.01
CA LYS A 68 8.22 12.29 6.22
C LYS A 68 7.93 11.98 4.76
N ASP A 69 6.98 12.70 4.18
CA ASP A 69 6.50 12.48 2.82
C ASP A 69 6.62 13.75 1.98
N MET A 70 7.59 13.74 1.08
CA MET A 70 8.04 14.90 0.32
C MET A 70 7.44 14.87 -1.09
N ILE A 71 6.62 15.88 -1.39
CA ILE A 71 6.04 16.06 -2.73
C ILE A 71 6.64 17.32 -3.34
N SER A 72 7.69 17.14 -4.13
CA SER A 72 8.41 18.26 -4.74
C SER A 72 7.83 18.58 -6.11
N ASN A 73 6.80 19.44 -6.16
CA ASN A 73 6.37 20.05 -7.42
C ASN A 73 5.67 21.40 -7.19
N LYS A 74 6.06 22.43 -7.95
CA LYS A 74 5.36 23.73 -8.00
C LYS A 74 3.88 23.61 -8.44
N ASN A 75 3.49 22.50 -9.06
CA ASN A 75 2.17 22.25 -9.65
C ASN A 75 1.12 21.75 -8.65
N ILE A 76 1.45 21.56 -7.38
CA ILE A 76 0.49 21.13 -6.34
C ILE A 76 0.28 22.21 -5.29
N ASP A 77 -0.86 22.16 -4.61
CA ASP A 77 -1.16 22.97 -3.43
C ASP A 77 -1.22 22.08 -2.18
N LEU A 78 -0.07 21.93 -1.52
CA LEU A 78 0.05 21.09 -0.33
C LEU A 78 -0.75 21.61 0.86
N LEU A 79 -0.93 22.92 1.00
CA LEU A 79 -1.64 23.49 2.15
C LEU A 79 -3.14 23.16 2.12
N SER A 80 -3.68 22.89 0.94
CA SER A 80 -5.05 22.43 0.72
C SER A 80 -5.19 20.89 0.77
N THR A 81 -4.17 20.18 1.23
CA THR A 81 -4.23 18.71 1.40
C THR A 81 -5.31 18.34 2.42
N SER A 82 -6.14 17.36 2.08
CA SER A 82 -7.08 16.75 3.02
C SER A 82 -6.60 15.37 3.45
N PHE A 83 -6.67 15.11 4.76
CA PHE A 83 -6.29 13.83 5.35
C PHE A 83 -7.53 12.97 5.58
N LEU A 84 -7.46 11.71 5.16
CA LEU A 84 -8.49 10.72 5.43
C LEU A 84 -8.02 9.90 6.63
N TYR A 85 -8.42 10.34 7.82
CA TYR A 85 -8.10 9.64 9.05
C TYR A 85 -8.97 8.38 9.17
N ASP A 86 -8.33 7.24 9.39
CA ASP A 86 -8.99 6.13 10.06
C ASP A 86 -8.85 6.35 11.58
N ASN A 87 -9.77 5.83 12.39
CA ASN A 87 -9.78 6.09 13.84
C ASN A 87 -8.66 5.33 14.59
N GLN A 88 -7.50 5.09 13.95
CA GLN A 88 -6.43 4.26 14.48
C GLN A 88 -5.34 5.04 15.21
N GLY A 89 -5.50 6.37 15.34
CA GLY A 89 -4.64 7.23 16.17
C GLY A 89 -3.45 7.85 15.44
N ASP A 90 -3.32 7.63 14.13
CA ASP A 90 -2.32 8.27 13.30
C ASP A 90 -2.72 9.73 13.01
N TYR A 91 -1.76 10.66 13.07
CA TYR A 91 -2.00 12.07 12.85
C TYR A 91 -1.03 12.64 11.81
N CYS A 92 -1.57 13.22 10.75
CA CYS A 92 -0.80 13.79 9.66
C CYS A 92 -1.06 15.30 9.55
N SER A 93 -0.03 16.04 9.17
CA SER A 93 -0.14 17.47 8.92
C SER A 93 0.82 17.90 7.83
N VAL A 94 0.53 19.04 7.22
CA VAL A 94 1.45 19.70 6.29
C VAL A 94 2.37 20.57 7.14
N VAL A 95 3.68 20.36 7.01
CA VAL A 95 4.71 21.05 7.79
C VAL A 95 5.67 21.75 6.83
N GLU A 96 6.05 22.98 7.15
CA GLU A 96 7.08 23.71 6.41
C GLU A 96 8.46 23.12 6.75
N ASP A 97 9.36 22.98 5.75
CA ASP A 97 10.68 22.42 6.02
C ASP A 97 11.51 23.37 6.89
N PRO A 98 12.02 22.92 8.06
CA PRO A 98 12.74 23.78 8.99
C PRO A 98 14.16 24.17 8.51
N ASP A 99 14.69 23.62 7.41
CA ASP A 99 16.04 23.97 6.92
C ASP A 99 16.03 25.06 5.81
N PRO A 100 16.34 26.33 6.15
CA PRO A 100 16.39 27.42 5.17
C PRO A 100 17.59 27.36 4.21
N LEU A 101 18.57 26.48 4.41
CA LEU A 101 19.76 26.36 3.55
C LEU A 101 19.51 25.49 2.31
N VAL A 102 18.39 24.77 2.25
CA VAL A 102 17.96 24.00 1.07
C VAL A 102 16.89 24.76 0.28
N ALA A 103 17.15 26.05 0.00
CA ALA A 103 16.29 26.93 -0.80
C ALA A 103 16.13 26.49 -2.29
N LEU A 104 16.53 25.26 -2.64
CA LEU A 104 16.28 24.63 -3.93
C LEU A 104 14.96 23.83 -3.93
N PHE A 105 14.34 23.62 -2.77
CA PHE A 105 12.99 23.11 -2.62
C PHE A 105 12.14 24.16 -1.90
N GLU A 106 11.41 24.98 -2.64
CA GLU A 106 10.16 25.51 -2.06
C GLU A 106 9.28 24.30 -1.77
N GLY A 107 8.77 24.13 -0.56
CA GLY A 107 7.64 23.24 -0.38
C GLY A 107 7.65 22.47 0.91
N SER A 108 6.58 22.68 1.66
CA SER A 108 6.14 21.84 2.75
C SER A 108 6.22 20.35 2.44
N TYR A 109 6.24 19.52 3.47
CA TYR A 109 6.06 18.07 3.36
C TYR A 109 4.87 17.64 4.20
N ILE A 110 4.40 16.41 3.96
CA ILE A 110 3.44 15.78 4.85
C ILE A 110 4.23 15.05 5.93
N TYR A 111 3.93 15.36 7.17
CA TYR A 111 4.48 14.71 8.35
C TYR A 111 3.38 13.93 9.05
N CYS A 112 3.62 12.67 9.37
CA CYS A 112 2.67 11.87 10.14
C CYS A 112 3.34 11.29 11.39
N ASP A 113 2.71 11.47 12.55
CA ASP A 113 3.00 10.68 13.74
C ASP A 113 2.17 9.39 13.70
N LEU A 114 2.83 8.27 13.97
CA LEU A 114 2.22 6.94 13.94
C LEU A 114 1.87 6.46 15.34
N ALA A 115 0.71 5.82 15.47
CA ALA A 115 0.40 4.97 16.61
C ALA A 115 1.21 3.67 16.55
N ASN A 116 1.16 2.89 17.63
CA ASN A 116 1.84 1.59 17.69
C ASN A 116 1.36 0.65 16.58
N ILE A 117 2.26 -0.18 16.06
CA ILE A 117 1.96 -1.18 15.02
C ILE A 117 2.29 -2.57 15.55
N GLU A 118 1.25 -3.37 15.75
CA GLU A 118 1.36 -4.75 16.23
C GLU A 118 2.08 -5.62 15.19
N VAL A 119 2.75 -6.67 15.68
CA VAL A 119 3.50 -7.62 14.83
C VAL A 119 2.58 -8.24 13.76
N GLY A 120 3.03 -8.21 12.50
CA GLY A 120 2.30 -8.78 11.36
C GLY A 120 1.05 -7.99 10.94
N THR A 121 0.86 -6.78 11.47
CA THR A 121 -0.24 -5.88 11.07
C THR A 121 0.25 -4.73 10.20
N SER A 122 -0.71 -4.04 9.56
CA SER A 122 -0.45 -2.89 8.71
C SER A 122 -1.30 -1.68 9.12
N ARG A 123 -0.79 -0.49 8.82
CA ARG A 123 -1.47 0.82 8.91
C ARG A 123 -1.61 1.41 7.51
N ILE A 124 -2.71 2.10 7.27
CA ILE A 124 -2.98 2.75 5.98
C ILE A 124 -3.21 4.23 6.22
N ILE A 125 -2.39 5.07 5.60
CA ILE A 125 -2.58 6.52 5.61
C ILE A 125 -3.00 6.96 4.21
N THR A 126 -4.12 7.66 4.12
CA THR A 126 -4.62 8.19 2.85
C THR A 126 -4.78 9.71 2.93
N TYR A 127 -4.32 10.41 1.92
CA TYR A 127 -4.49 11.86 1.82
C TYR A 127 -4.67 12.29 0.37
N VAL A 128 -5.36 13.41 0.17
CA VAL A 128 -5.72 13.94 -1.15
C VAL A 128 -5.04 15.28 -1.35
N VAL A 129 -4.25 15.38 -2.41
CA VAL A 129 -3.48 16.57 -2.77
C VAL A 129 -4.09 17.21 -4.02
N PRO A 130 -4.52 18.48 -3.97
CA PRO A 130 -4.99 19.18 -5.15
C PRO A 130 -3.84 19.60 -6.08
N VAL A 131 -4.07 19.43 -7.38
CA VAL A 131 -3.19 19.89 -8.46
C VAL A 131 -3.65 21.28 -8.89
N LYS A 132 -2.73 22.23 -9.01
CA LYS A 132 -3.06 23.61 -9.39
C LYS A 132 -3.67 23.66 -10.79
N ASN A 133 -4.61 24.58 -11.00
CA ASN A 133 -5.25 24.80 -12.30
C ASN A 133 -4.26 25.21 -13.41
N ASN A 134 -3.12 25.80 -13.06
CA ASN A 134 -2.06 26.21 -13.97
C ASN A 134 -0.88 25.23 -14.00
N ALA A 135 -1.08 23.99 -13.54
CA ALA A 135 -0.07 22.94 -13.61
C ALA A 135 0.39 22.71 -15.06
N VAL A 136 1.69 22.49 -15.24
CA VAL A 136 2.31 22.34 -16.56
C VAL A 136 2.12 20.91 -17.06
N VAL A 137 1.41 20.74 -18.17
CA VAL A 137 1.24 19.44 -18.83
C VAL A 137 2.60 18.90 -19.32
N GLY A 138 2.82 17.60 -19.12
CA GLY A 138 4.05 16.88 -19.41
C GLY A 138 5.07 16.90 -18.27
N GLU A 139 4.83 17.65 -17.19
CA GLU A 139 5.64 17.54 -15.97
C GLU A 139 5.17 16.35 -15.10
N GLU A 140 6.08 15.82 -14.29
CA GLU A 140 5.80 14.76 -13.32
C GLU A 140 5.72 15.31 -11.90
N ILE A 141 4.70 14.90 -11.15
CA ILE A 141 4.63 15.08 -9.70
C ILE A 141 5.28 13.85 -9.08
N LYS A 142 6.39 14.05 -8.37
CA LYS A 142 7.12 12.99 -7.67
C LYS A 142 6.81 13.08 -6.19
N ASN A 143 6.52 11.92 -5.60
CA ASN A 143 6.15 11.81 -4.20
C ASN A 143 7.02 10.76 -3.51
N PHE A 144 7.73 11.14 -2.46
CA PHE A 144 8.73 10.33 -1.78
C PHE A 144 8.48 10.27 -0.27
N ALA A 145 8.12 9.09 0.24
CA ALA A 145 7.89 8.85 1.65
C ALA A 145 9.05 8.09 2.30
N THR A 146 9.37 8.46 3.53
CA THR A 146 10.29 7.73 4.41
C THR A 146 9.62 7.52 5.77
N ILE A 147 9.69 6.29 6.29
CA ILE A 147 9.28 5.98 7.65
C ILE A 147 10.51 5.91 8.57
N SER A 148 10.37 6.44 9.78
CA SER A 148 11.35 6.35 10.87
C SER A 148 10.64 5.84 12.11
N VAL A 149 11.22 4.84 12.76
CA VAL A 149 10.70 4.27 14.01
C VAL A 149 11.79 4.27 15.06
N ASP A 150 11.41 4.43 16.31
CA ASP A 150 12.35 4.40 17.43
C ASP A 150 12.67 2.93 17.77
N GLY A 151 13.96 2.56 17.69
CA GLY A 151 14.42 1.20 17.99
C GLY A 151 15.83 0.92 17.45
N GLU A 152 16.66 0.24 18.25
CA GLU A 152 18.06 -0.03 17.91
C GLU A 152 18.23 -1.17 16.88
N ASN A 153 17.18 -1.95 16.62
CA ASN A 153 17.21 -3.15 15.77
C ASN A 153 16.23 -3.06 14.59
N ASN A 154 16.33 -2.00 13.77
CA ASN A 154 15.70 -2.04 12.44
C ASN A 154 16.70 -2.58 11.42
N GLU A 155 16.58 -3.88 11.16
CA GLU A 155 17.53 -4.67 10.36
C GLU A 155 17.47 -4.33 8.86
N ASN A 156 16.30 -3.97 8.32
CA ASN A 156 16.14 -3.57 6.92
C ASN A 156 15.74 -2.10 6.81
N LYS A 157 16.67 -1.24 6.40
CA LYS A 157 16.36 0.20 6.18
C LYS A 157 15.98 0.52 4.74
N ASN A 158 16.02 -0.47 3.85
CA ASN A 158 15.80 -0.25 2.41
C ASN A 158 14.32 -0.20 2.04
N ASP A 159 13.46 -0.88 2.79
CA ASP A 159 12.00 -0.87 2.72
C ASP A 159 11.35 0.22 3.57
N ASN A 160 12.14 1.00 4.32
CA ASN A 160 11.70 2.21 5.00
C ASN A 160 11.44 3.40 4.04
N ARG A 161 11.49 3.19 2.72
CA ARG A 161 11.35 4.25 1.71
C ARG A 161 10.43 3.79 0.59
N ALA A 162 9.54 4.67 0.16
CA ALA A 162 8.66 4.43 -0.97
C ALA A 162 8.51 5.68 -1.83
N ASN A 163 8.30 5.49 -3.12
CA ASN A 163 8.06 6.58 -4.04
C ASN A 163 7.02 6.21 -5.08
N THR A 164 6.38 7.23 -5.63
CA THR A 164 5.47 7.12 -6.77
C THR A 164 5.56 8.40 -7.59
N SER A 165 5.11 8.35 -8.85
CA SER A 165 5.02 9.52 -9.70
C SER A 165 3.68 9.58 -10.42
N THR A 166 3.20 10.79 -10.67
CA THR A 166 1.98 11.07 -11.43
C THR A 166 2.33 12.03 -12.56
N GLU A 167 2.00 11.65 -13.79
CA GLU A 167 2.17 12.50 -14.98
C GLU A 167 1.01 13.51 -15.08
N ILE A 168 1.32 14.77 -15.39
CA ILE A 168 0.32 15.78 -15.67
C ILE A 168 -0.03 15.74 -17.15
N VAL A 169 -1.28 15.39 -17.47
CA VAL A 169 -1.79 15.25 -18.83
C VAL A 169 -2.86 16.29 -19.13
N SER A 170 -3.12 16.56 -20.41
CA SER A 170 -4.22 17.45 -20.83
C SER A 170 -5.61 16.83 -20.66
N SER A 171 -5.68 15.49 -20.63
CA SER A 171 -6.88 14.70 -20.37
C SER A 171 -6.48 13.36 -19.77
N VAL A 172 -7.20 12.87 -18.76
CA VAL A 172 -6.94 11.53 -18.21
C VAL A 172 -7.49 10.50 -19.18
N ASN A 173 -6.65 9.58 -19.66
CA ASN A 173 -7.11 8.37 -20.32
C ASN A 173 -7.54 7.39 -19.23
N VAL A 174 -8.81 7.46 -18.80
CA VAL A 174 -9.35 6.40 -17.95
C VAL A 174 -9.52 5.18 -18.85
N ALA A 175 -8.75 4.11 -18.58
CA ALA A 175 -8.93 2.88 -19.30
C ALA A 175 -10.24 2.23 -18.84
N GLU A 176 -11.26 2.20 -19.70
CA GLU A 176 -12.57 1.65 -19.39
C GLU A 176 -12.86 0.44 -20.28
N SER A 177 -13.60 -0.55 -19.75
CA SER A 177 -14.30 -1.53 -20.57
C SER A 177 -15.72 -1.02 -20.80
N ASP A 178 -16.10 -0.81 -22.04
CA ASP A 178 -17.43 -0.33 -22.40
C ASP A 178 -17.99 -1.23 -23.50
N ILE A 179 -19.24 -1.69 -23.35
CA ILE A 179 -19.89 -2.58 -24.32
C ILE A 179 -21.10 -1.89 -24.92
N SER A 180 -21.01 -1.62 -26.21
CA SER A 180 -22.19 -1.28 -27.00
C SER A 180 -22.96 -2.55 -27.40
N LEU A 181 -24.29 -2.53 -27.28
CA LEU A 181 -25.18 -3.60 -27.71
C LEU A 181 -26.28 -3.03 -28.62
N THR A 182 -26.44 -3.60 -29.80
CA THR A 182 -27.54 -3.30 -30.72
C THR A 182 -28.33 -4.56 -31.03
N LYS A 183 -29.67 -4.47 -30.97
CA LYS A 183 -30.58 -5.58 -31.24
C LYS A 183 -31.42 -5.30 -32.48
N PHE A 184 -31.38 -6.23 -33.43
CA PHE A 184 -32.22 -6.25 -34.61
C PHE A 184 -33.22 -7.39 -34.54
N VAL A 185 -34.36 -7.21 -35.19
CA VAL A 185 -35.37 -8.26 -35.40
C VAL A 185 -35.60 -8.44 -36.89
N ASN A 186 -35.75 -9.69 -37.33
CA ASN A 186 -35.91 -10.02 -38.75
C ASN A 186 -37.25 -9.53 -39.34
N LYS A 187 -38.27 -9.31 -38.51
CA LYS A 187 -39.61 -8.88 -38.91
C LYS A 187 -40.13 -7.76 -38.01
N SER A 188 -40.71 -6.72 -38.61
CA SER A 188 -41.36 -5.61 -37.87
C SER A 188 -42.81 -5.93 -37.46
N THR A 189 -43.41 -6.95 -38.06
CA THR A 189 -44.77 -7.44 -37.76
C THR A 189 -44.80 -8.97 -37.89
N ILE A 190 -45.71 -9.62 -37.15
CA ILE A 190 -45.75 -11.07 -37.01
C ILE A 190 -47.19 -11.54 -36.79
N GLN A 191 -47.54 -12.72 -37.32
CA GLN A 191 -48.79 -13.43 -37.01
C GLN A 191 -48.62 -14.42 -35.84
N SER A 192 -49.73 -14.73 -35.16
CA SER A 192 -49.73 -15.67 -34.04
C SER A 192 -49.23 -17.05 -34.50
N GLY A 193 -48.22 -17.58 -33.80
CA GLY A 193 -47.59 -18.88 -34.12
C GLY A 193 -46.31 -18.79 -34.95
N GLU A 194 -45.94 -17.62 -35.49
CA GLU A 194 -44.64 -17.45 -36.15
C GLU A 194 -43.50 -17.22 -35.14
N THR A 195 -42.26 -17.31 -35.61
CA THR A 195 -41.03 -17.06 -34.82
C THR A 195 -40.35 -15.76 -35.26
N LEU A 196 -39.86 -14.99 -34.27
CA LEU A 196 -38.96 -13.86 -34.50
C LEU A 196 -37.52 -14.30 -34.27
N GLU A 197 -36.65 -13.88 -35.18
CA GLU A 197 -35.21 -14.04 -35.00
C GLU A 197 -34.61 -12.69 -34.63
N TYR A 198 -33.82 -12.70 -33.55
CA TYR A 198 -33.11 -11.51 -33.10
C TYR A 198 -31.62 -11.65 -33.39
N THR A 199 -31.04 -10.61 -33.96
CA THR A 199 -29.59 -10.48 -34.13
C THR A 199 -29.07 -9.48 -33.11
N LEU A 200 -28.16 -9.92 -32.25
CA LEU A 200 -27.45 -9.06 -31.30
C LEU A 200 -26.06 -8.77 -31.84
N ILE A 201 -25.72 -7.49 -31.98
CA ILE A 201 -24.39 -7.02 -32.31
C ILE A 201 -23.84 -6.34 -31.08
N TYR A 202 -22.74 -6.86 -30.55
CA TYR A 202 -22.04 -6.29 -29.41
C TYR A 202 -20.60 -5.96 -29.78
N LYS A 203 -20.08 -4.87 -29.22
CA LYS A 203 -18.71 -4.43 -29.44
C LYS A 203 -18.17 -3.79 -28.17
N ASN A 204 -16.97 -4.23 -27.78
CA ASN A 204 -16.17 -3.50 -26.80
C ASN A 204 -15.69 -2.19 -27.43
N THR A 205 -16.23 -1.08 -26.94
CA THR A 205 -15.89 0.30 -27.30
C THR A 205 -14.88 0.91 -26.34
N GLY A 206 -14.61 0.23 -25.22
CA GLY A 206 -13.58 0.59 -24.26
C GLY A 206 -12.16 0.30 -24.73
N SER A 207 -11.19 0.86 -24.00
CA SER A 207 -9.76 0.66 -24.21
C SER A 207 -9.20 -0.54 -23.45
N LEU A 208 -9.97 -1.13 -22.53
CA LEU A 208 -9.65 -2.39 -21.84
C LEU A 208 -10.39 -3.57 -22.44
N ASN A 209 -9.83 -4.78 -22.32
CA ASN A 209 -10.55 -6.02 -22.64
C ASN A 209 -11.78 -6.18 -21.71
N ALA A 210 -12.93 -6.46 -22.30
CA ALA A 210 -14.12 -6.82 -21.53
C ALA A 210 -14.08 -8.31 -21.18
N GLU A 211 -13.99 -8.62 -19.89
CA GLU A 211 -13.98 -10.00 -19.37
C GLU A 211 -15.36 -10.40 -18.83
N ASN A 212 -15.66 -11.70 -18.83
CA ASN A 212 -16.91 -12.26 -18.28
C ASN A 212 -18.20 -11.63 -18.84
N VAL A 213 -18.18 -11.20 -20.11
CA VAL A 213 -19.33 -10.61 -20.78
C VAL A 213 -20.42 -11.68 -20.98
N VAL A 214 -21.57 -11.46 -20.36
CA VAL A 214 -22.80 -12.26 -20.55
C VAL A 214 -23.82 -11.40 -21.29
N ILE A 215 -24.40 -11.94 -22.37
CA ILE A 215 -25.33 -11.25 -23.27
C ILE A 215 -26.66 -11.99 -23.30
#